data_AF-A0YNG3-F1
#
_entry.id   AF-A0YNG3-F1
#
_cell.length_a   1.000
_cell.length_b   1.000
_cell.length_c   1.000
_cell.angle_alpha   90.00
_cell.angle_beta   90.00
_cell.angle_gamma   90.00
#
_symmetry.space_group_name_H-M   'P 1'
#
loop_
_entity.id
_entity.type
_entity.pdbx_description
1 polymer ?
#
loop_
_entity_poly.entity_id
_entity_poly.type
_entity_poly.pdbx_seq_one_letter_code
_entity_poly.pdbx_strand_id
1 'polypeptide(L)'
;MKIKSILLAAFCTVVVGGVGTVILEPPTAIAQENRNQRRTRVSQAEAVLIDRNPNARINLRTEPSWRSRVRGSGLVGDRVEILKETQSREGEMWYEVKFRESGEMGWIPGENIRVGEIGSSRGESMQLSQRGEGTFQISGRSGWEITQVTANVDDGDQVELAFRLDDNRLIRLSGDLDRRDAYTLVIDVENSGNADASGTIDIEYGLNNSINRIYGDGRLDGQPFSISFNGESRMGSSNNPTQEFVGQDINAVVRSLRSQGWRVVETDPGVVKLDRGRLGIDINFDPRTRNVRSVRTIDVI
;
A
#
# COMPACT_ATOMS: atom_id res chain seq x y z
N MET A 1 11.70 0.27 62.65
CA MET A 1 10.90 -0.63 63.51
C MET A 1 10.55 0.10 64.81
N LYS A 2 9.36 0.70 64.90
CA LYS A 2 8.75 1.21 66.14
C LYS A 2 7.23 1.13 65.98
N ILE A 3 6.64 0.17 66.69
CA ILE A 3 5.20 -0.01 66.85
C ILE A 3 4.75 0.91 67.99
N LYS A 4 3.66 1.66 67.79
CA LYS A 4 2.89 2.28 68.88
C LYS A 4 1.42 1.97 68.66
N SER A 5 0.91 1.09 69.52
CA SER A 5 -0.50 0.89 69.82
C SER A 5 -0.97 1.94 70.85
N ILE A 6 -2.29 2.23 70.90
CA ILE A 6 -3.18 2.26 72.09
C ILE A 6 -4.32 3.30 72.00
N LEU A 7 -5.56 2.78 72.16
CA LEU A 7 -6.83 3.32 72.72
C LEU A 7 -7.44 4.60 72.10
N LEU A 8 -8.77 4.78 72.02
CA LEU A 8 -9.77 4.67 73.08
C LEU A 8 -11.20 4.60 72.50
N ALA A 9 -12.07 3.84 73.17
CA ALA A 9 -13.49 3.68 72.85
C ALA A 9 -14.36 4.88 73.26
N ALA A 10 -15.49 5.05 72.58
CA ALA A 10 -16.67 5.71 73.14
C ALA A 10 -17.94 4.97 72.69
N PHE A 11 -18.67 4.48 73.68
CA PHE A 11 -20.02 3.91 73.59
C PHE A 11 -21.06 5.01 73.32
N CYS A 12 -22.03 4.75 72.45
CA CYS A 12 -23.37 5.28 72.62
C CYS A 12 -24.38 4.30 72.01
N THR A 13 -25.36 3.88 72.80
CA THR A 13 -26.32 2.82 72.46
C THR A 13 -27.74 3.39 72.39
N VAL A 14 -28.50 2.82 71.44
CA VAL A 14 -29.97 2.69 71.31
C VAL A 14 -30.75 3.92 70.83
N VAL A 15 -31.21 3.82 69.57
CA VAL A 15 -32.59 4.15 69.19
C VAL A 15 -33.16 3.00 68.36
N VAL A 16 -34.42 2.68 68.66
CA VAL A 16 -35.24 1.55 68.23
C VAL A 16 -35.88 1.81 66.86
N GLY A 17 -36.01 0.74 66.06
CA GLY A 17 -37.16 0.55 65.16
C GLY A 17 -36.93 0.86 63.68
N GLY A 18 -36.76 -0.19 62.88
CA GLY A 18 -36.84 -0.12 61.42
C GLY A 18 -36.19 -1.31 60.75
N VAL A 19 -36.98 -2.25 60.26
CA VAL A 19 -36.54 -3.29 59.32
C VAL A 19 -36.10 -2.62 58.02
N GLY A 20 -34.81 -2.30 57.93
CA GLY A 20 -34.14 -1.88 56.70
C GLY A 20 -33.37 -3.06 56.14
N THR A 21 -33.66 -3.42 54.90
CA THR A 21 -32.85 -4.34 54.09
C THR A 21 -31.43 -3.79 53.97
N VAL A 22 -30.44 -4.54 54.45
CA VAL A 22 -29.02 -4.24 54.22
C VAL A 22 -28.68 -4.64 52.80
N ILE A 23 -28.64 -3.66 51.88
CA ILE A 23 -27.95 -3.82 50.60
C ILE A 23 -26.48 -3.51 50.87
N LEU A 24 -25.62 -4.55 50.79
CA LEU A 24 -24.17 -4.39 50.81
C LEU A 24 -23.74 -3.78 49.48
N GLU A 25 -23.41 -2.48 49.47
CA GLU A 25 -22.68 -1.89 48.35
C GLU A 25 -21.25 -2.43 48.33
N PRO A 26 -20.73 -2.95 47.20
CA PRO A 26 -19.33 -3.30 47.09
C PRO A 26 -18.46 -2.03 47.06
N PRO A 27 -17.22 -2.10 47.61
CA PRO A 27 -16.37 -0.93 47.76
C PRO A 27 -15.96 -0.33 46.40
N THR A 28 -16.31 0.94 46.21
CA THR A 28 -15.90 1.79 45.09
C THR A 28 -14.41 2.14 45.22
N ALA A 29 -13.52 1.20 44.90
CA ALA A 29 -12.07 1.41 44.96
C ALA A 29 -11.31 0.85 43.74
N ILE A 30 -11.92 0.83 42.55
CA ILE A 30 -11.23 0.46 41.29
C ILE A 30 -11.67 1.35 40.09
N ALA A 31 -11.92 2.64 40.31
CA ALA A 31 -12.38 3.55 39.24
C ALA A 31 -11.34 4.60 38.77
N GLN A 32 -10.13 4.62 39.34
CA GLN A 32 -9.12 5.63 38.99
C GLN A 32 -7.82 5.10 38.37
N GLU A 33 -7.60 3.78 38.30
CA GLU A 33 -6.41 3.22 37.64
C GLU A 33 -6.62 2.97 36.13
N ASN A 34 -7.88 2.90 35.67
CA ASN A 34 -8.23 2.59 34.28
C ASN A 34 -8.22 3.78 33.30
N ARG A 35 -7.96 5.02 33.74
CA ARG A 35 -7.83 6.16 32.81
C ARG A 35 -6.43 6.30 32.20
N ASN A 36 -5.41 5.70 32.81
CA ASN A 36 -4.03 5.77 32.31
C ASN A 36 -3.68 4.63 31.34
N GLN A 37 -4.55 3.63 31.16
CA GLN A 37 -4.36 2.54 30.21
C GLN A 37 -4.91 2.84 28.79
N ARG A 38 -5.50 4.02 28.57
CA ARG A 38 -5.93 4.50 27.24
C ARG A 38 -4.83 5.17 26.42
N ARG A 39 -3.56 5.09 26.85
CA ARG A 39 -2.42 5.52 26.06
C ARG A 39 -1.59 4.30 25.66
N THR A 40 -1.45 4.13 24.35
CA THR A 40 -0.63 3.15 23.64
C THR A 40 -1.26 1.76 23.44
N ARG A 41 -2.36 1.69 22.67
CA ARG A 41 -2.45 0.59 21.69
C ARG A 41 -1.30 0.85 20.71
N VAL A 42 -0.25 0.05 20.80
CA VAL A 42 0.74 -0.06 19.73
C VAL A 42 0.00 -0.72 18.57
N SER A 43 -0.61 0.06 17.70
CA SER A 43 -1.16 -0.46 16.45
C SER A 43 0.02 -0.74 15.53
N GLN A 44 0.65 -1.91 15.70
CA GLN A 44 1.49 -2.49 14.66
C GLN A 44 0.59 -2.73 13.46
N ALA A 45 0.52 -1.75 12.56
CA ALA A 45 -0.28 -1.78 11.36
C ALA A 45 0.62 -1.63 10.13
N GLU A 46 0.38 -2.39 9.08
CA GLU A 46 1.08 -2.18 7.82
C GLU A 46 0.51 -0.95 7.14
N ALA A 47 1.36 -0.18 6.49
CA ALA A 47 0.93 1.03 5.83
C ALA A 47 1.80 1.37 4.64
N VAL A 48 1.31 2.34 3.89
CA VAL A 48 1.87 2.79 2.63
C VAL A 48 2.04 4.28 2.63
N LEU A 49 3.16 4.73 2.10
CA LEU A 49 3.34 6.14 1.81
C LEU A 49 2.53 6.53 0.57
N ILE A 50 1.66 7.52 0.74
CA ILE A 50 0.82 8.08 -0.32
C ILE A 50 1.08 9.58 -0.50
N ASP A 51 0.83 10.06 -1.70
CA ASP A 51 0.76 11.48 -2.02
C ASP A 51 -0.11 11.66 -3.28
N ARG A 52 -0.45 12.90 -3.62
CA ARG A 52 -1.06 13.22 -4.92
C ARG A 52 -0.07 13.01 -6.06
N ASN A 53 1.23 13.20 -5.81
CA ASN A 53 2.27 12.90 -6.78
C ASN A 53 2.86 11.49 -6.51
N PRO A 54 2.65 10.51 -7.41
CA PRO A 54 3.13 9.14 -7.22
C PRO A 54 4.65 8.99 -7.18
N ASN A 55 5.41 10.03 -7.56
CA ASN A 55 6.87 10.06 -7.48
C ASN A 55 7.37 10.93 -6.30
N ALA A 56 6.48 11.38 -5.41
CA ALA A 56 6.87 12.22 -4.29
C ALA A 56 7.78 11.47 -3.32
N ARG A 57 8.75 12.21 -2.78
CA ARG A 57 9.50 11.78 -1.60
C ARG A 57 8.77 12.29 -0.36
N ILE A 58 8.45 11.37 0.53
CA ILE A 58 7.85 11.65 1.83
C ILE A 58 8.94 11.75 2.87
N ASN A 59 9.03 12.90 3.54
CA ASN A 59 10.05 13.13 4.55
C ASN A 59 9.76 12.34 5.82
N LEU A 60 10.75 11.57 6.26
CA LEU A 60 10.74 10.91 7.56
C LEU A 60 11.33 11.85 8.61
N ARG A 61 10.57 12.19 9.64
CA ARG A 61 10.93 13.24 10.60
C ARG A 61 11.29 12.72 11.97
N THR A 62 12.09 13.48 12.72
CA THR A 62 12.48 13.09 14.09
C THR A 62 11.35 13.25 15.11
N GLU A 63 10.39 14.13 14.85
CA GLU A 63 9.25 14.45 15.73
C GLU A 63 7.98 14.71 14.89
N PRO A 64 6.76 14.53 15.45
CA PRO A 64 5.48 14.74 14.78
C PRO A 64 5.17 16.24 14.56
N SER A 65 5.97 16.89 13.72
CA SER A 65 5.84 18.30 13.37
C SER A 65 6.52 18.61 12.04
N TRP A 66 5.91 19.48 11.25
CA TRP A 66 6.51 20.02 10.03
C TRP A 66 7.82 20.78 10.24
N ARG A 67 8.05 21.31 11.45
CA ARG A 67 9.25 22.08 11.81
C ARG A 67 10.39 21.19 12.30
N SER A 68 10.15 19.91 12.54
CA SER A 68 11.18 19.00 13.06
C SER A 68 12.15 18.59 11.95
N ARG A 69 13.34 18.13 12.37
CA ARG A 69 14.41 17.75 11.45
C ARG A 69 13.98 16.56 10.60
N VAL A 70 14.28 16.64 9.29
CA VAL A 70 14.17 15.50 8.39
C VAL A 70 15.34 14.55 8.67
N ARG A 71 15.03 13.30 9.02
CA ARG A 71 15.99 12.24 9.32
C ARG A 71 16.27 11.37 8.11
N GLY A 72 15.26 11.18 7.26
CA GLY A 72 15.32 10.34 6.07
C GLY A 72 14.14 10.62 5.16
N SER A 73 13.86 9.71 4.24
CA SER A 73 12.70 9.81 3.36
C SER A 73 12.33 8.46 2.78
N GLY A 74 11.05 8.26 2.50
CA GLY A 74 10.57 7.22 1.59
C GLY A 74 10.04 7.80 0.28
N LEU A 75 9.78 6.92 -0.68
CA LEU A 75 9.02 7.22 -1.88
C LEU A 75 7.55 6.83 -1.67
N VAL A 76 6.65 7.50 -2.38
CA VAL A 76 5.27 7.01 -2.51
C VAL A 76 5.31 5.59 -3.06
N GLY A 77 4.57 4.68 -2.43
CA GLY A 77 4.67 3.25 -2.70
C GLY A 77 5.48 2.47 -1.66
N ASP A 78 6.31 3.14 -0.85
CA ASP A 78 7.11 2.44 0.16
C ASP A 78 6.21 1.85 1.25
N ARG A 79 6.53 0.61 1.63
CA ARG A 79 5.89 -0.11 2.73
C ARG A 79 6.53 0.25 4.07
N VAL A 80 5.68 0.53 5.04
CA VAL A 80 6.11 0.83 6.41
C VAL A 80 5.23 0.12 7.43
N GLU A 81 5.80 -0.15 8.60
CA GLU A 81 5.07 -0.60 9.78
C GLU A 81 4.79 0.61 10.66
N ILE A 82 3.53 0.88 10.96
CA ILE A 82 3.13 1.87 11.96
C ILE A 82 3.46 1.31 13.33
N LEU A 83 4.19 2.08 14.13
CA LEU A 83 4.56 1.75 15.49
C LEU A 83 3.72 2.54 16.50
N LYS A 84 3.44 3.81 16.18
CA LYS A 84 2.66 4.72 17.04
C LYS A 84 1.86 5.70 16.21
N GLU A 85 0.81 6.22 16.82
CA GLU A 85 0.03 7.35 16.32
C GLU A 85 0.01 8.47 17.37
N THR A 86 -0.02 9.71 16.91
CA THR A 86 -0.14 10.87 17.79
C THR A 86 -0.74 12.06 17.05
N GLN A 87 -1.12 13.10 17.80
CA GLN A 87 -1.51 14.39 17.24
C GLN A 87 -0.43 15.42 17.50
N SER A 88 -0.13 16.24 16.49
CA SER A 88 0.73 17.40 16.68
C SER A 88 0.07 18.40 17.63
N ARG A 89 0.84 19.40 18.08
CA ARG A 89 0.29 20.52 18.87
C ARG A 89 -0.79 21.31 18.12
N GLU A 90 -0.82 21.19 16.80
CA GLU A 90 -1.74 21.86 15.88
C GLU A 90 -2.95 20.96 15.53
N GLY A 91 -3.03 19.74 16.09
CA GLY A 91 -4.15 18.80 15.94
C GLY A 91 -4.06 17.85 14.74
N GLU A 92 -2.98 17.93 13.96
CA GLU A 92 -2.77 17.04 12.81
C GLU A 92 -2.38 15.63 13.27
N MET A 93 -2.84 14.60 12.59
CA MET A 93 -2.43 13.22 12.85
C MET A 93 -1.03 12.93 12.32
N TRP A 94 -0.24 12.19 13.07
CA TRP A 94 1.11 11.74 12.73
C TRP A 94 1.30 10.28 13.15
N TYR A 95 2.09 9.56 12.36
CA TYR A 95 2.43 8.17 12.62
C TYR A 95 3.93 8.00 12.72
N GLU A 96 4.39 7.33 13.77
CA GLU A 96 5.74 6.80 13.84
C GLU A 96 5.75 5.51 13.04
N VAL A 97 6.63 5.44 12.05
CA VAL A 97 6.73 4.31 11.15
C VAL A 97 8.12 3.70 11.16
N LYS A 98 8.21 2.45 10.71
CA LYS A 98 9.45 1.73 10.44
C LYS A 98 9.46 1.19 9.02
N PHE A 99 10.47 1.55 8.24
CA PHE A 99 10.68 0.98 6.90
C PHE A 99 11.17 -0.46 7.03
N ARG A 100 10.57 -1.40 6.29
CA ARG A 100 10.95 -2.82 6.38
C ARG A 100 12.33 -3.12 5.82
N GLU A 101 12.69 -2.49 4.71
CA GLU A 101 13.95 -2.75 4.02
C GLU A 101 15.15 -2.13 4.75
N SER A 102 15.06 -0.85 5.09
CA SER A 102 16.16 -0.12 5.73
C SER A 102 16.14 -0.21 7.26
N GLY A 103 15.01 -0.58 7.86
CA GLY A 103 14.80 -0.50 9.30
C GLY A 103 14.71 0.92 9.86
N GLU A 104 14.75 1.95 9.00
CA GLU A 104 14.69 3.34 9.43
C GLU A 104 13.36 3.68 10.09
N MET A 105 13.40 4.52 11.13
CA MET A 105 12.23 4.92 11.89
C MET A 105 12.09 6.44 11.99
N GLY A 106 10.85 6.91 12.01
CA GLY A 106 10.52 8.30 12.26
C GLY A 106 9.05 8.61 12.00
N TRP A 107 8.72 9.89 12.03
CA TRP A 107 7.36 10.40 11.97
C TRP A 107 6.98 10.87 10.58
N ILE A 108 5.79 10.48 10.13
CA ILE A 108 5.19 10.89 8.85
C ILE A 108 3.79 11.48 9.12
N PRO A 109 3.40 12.56 8.42
CA PRO A 109 2.06 13.12 8.49
C PRO A 109 0.99 12.09 8.07
N GLY A 110 -0.16 12.09 8.75
CA GLY A 110 -1.23 11.15 8.46
C GLY A 110 -1.79 11.25 7.04
N GLU A 111 -1.74 12.43 6.42
CA GLU A 111 -2.15 12.61 5.02
C GLU A 111 -1.27 11.87 4.02
N ASN A 112 -0.02 11.55 4.40
CA ASN A 112 0.91 10.79 3.58
C ASN A 112 0.94 9.30 3.91
N ILE A 113 -0.02 8.84 4.72
CA ILE A 113 -0.14 7.44 5.08
C ILE A 113 -1.51 6.92 4.68
N ARG A 114 -1.48 5.82 3.92
CA ARG A 114 -2.63 4.92 3.84
C ARG A 114 -2.34 3.74 4.74
N VAL A 115 -3.01 3.73 5.89
CA VAL A 115 -2.96 2.59 6.81
C VAL A 115 -3.61 1.42 6.07
N GLY A 116 -2.84 0.35 5.84
CA GLY A 116 -3.41 -0.94 5.51
C GLY A 116 -4.06 -1.41 6.79
N GLU A 117 -5.39 -1.45 6.81
CA GLU A 117 -6.11 -1.89 8.00
C GLU A 117 -5.67 -3.32 8.33
N ILE A 118 -4.81 -3.49 9.34
CA ILE A 118 -4.64 -4.79 9.98
C ILE A 118 -5.93 -5.05 10.74
N GLY A 119 -6.86 -5.69 10.02
CA GLY A 119 -8.15 -6.16 10.48
C GLY A 119 -9.22 -5.06 10.52
N SER A 120 -9.78 -4.68 9.36
CA SER A 120 -11.16 -4.14 9.25
C SER A 120 -11.68 -3.93 7.81
N SER A 121 -10.88 -4.11 6.74
CA SER A 121 -11.40 -3.99 5.36
C SER A 121 -11.90 -5.32 4.77
N ARG A 122 -12.32 -6.27 5.63
CA ARG A 122 -13.19 -7.37 5.21
C ARG A 122 -14.56 -6.76 4.98
N GLY A 123 -15.06 -6.79 3.75
CA GLY A 123 -16.36 -6.18 3.42
C GLY A 123 -16.35 -5.02 2.46
N GLU A 124 -15.19 -4.53 2.00
CA GLU A 124 -15.17 -3.54 0.92
C GLU A 124 -14.97 -4.21 -0.43
N SER A 125 -15.94 -4.00 -1.32
CA SER A 125 -15.83 -4.41 -2.72
C SER A 125 -14.66 -3.69 -3.41
N MET A 126 -13.90 -4.44 -4.20
CA MET A 126 -12.75 -3.95 -4.95
C MET A 126 -12.86 -4.43 -6.39
N GLN A 127 -12.63 -3.51 -7.33
CA GLN A 127 -12.52 -3.85 -8.74
C GLN A 127 -11.16 -3.43 -9.27
N LEU A 128 -10.40 -4.41 -9.78
CA LEU A 128 -9.13 -4.25 -10.47
C LEU A 128 -9.33 -4.61 -11.95
N SER A 129 -8.78 -3.83 -12.87
CA SER A 129 -8.78 -4.21 -14.29
C SER A 129 -7.58 -3.64 -15.03
N GLN A 130 -6.94 -4.51 -15.81
CA GLN A 130 -5.66 -4.21 -16.41
C GLN A 130 -5.45 -4.98 -17.72
N ARG A 131 -4.99 -4.28 -18.76
CA ARG A 131 -4.42 -4.89 -19.97
C ARG A 131 -2.96 -5.22 -19.74
N GLY A 132 -2.43 -6.22 -20.42
CA GLY A 132 -1.07 -6.67 -20.18
C GLY A 132 -0.70 -7.87 -21.02
N GLU A 133 0.42 -8.47 -20.65
CA GLU A 133 0.92 -9.68 -21.28
C GLU A 133 1.08 -10.76 -20.22
N GLY A 134 0.67 -11.98 -20.56
CA GLY A 134 0.75 -13.10 -19.65
C GLY A 134 0.52 -14.44 -20.34
N THR A 135 0.62 -15.51 -19.58
CA THR A 135 0.38 -16.86 -20.04
C THR A 135 -0.49 -17.62 -19.05
N PHE A 136 -1.48 -18.33 -19.56
CA PHE A 136 -2.22 -19.37 -18.84
C PHE A 136 -1.82 -20.73 -19.42
N GLN A 137 -1.29 -21.62 -18.59
CA GLN A 137 -0.82 -22.93 -19.02
C GLN A 137 -1.55 -24.03 -18.26
N ILE A 138 -1.88 -25.12 -18.96
CA ILE A 138 -2.36 -26.38 -18.35
C ILE A 138 -1.40 -27.48 -18.81
N SER A 139 -0.97 -28.33 -17.89
CA SER A 139 -0.05 -29.43 -18.18
C SER A 139 -0.56 -30.29 -19.35
N GLY A 140 0.29 -30.51 -20.34
CA GLY A 140 -0.04 -31.27 -21.56
C GLY A 140 -0.85 -30.51 -22.62
N ARG A 141 -1.06 -29.20 -22.46
CA ARG A 141 -1.73 -28.34 -23.45
C ARG A 141 -0.81 -27.17 -23.87
N SER A 142 -1.05 -26.62 -25.06
CA SER A 142 -0.43 -25.35 -25.45
C SER A 142 -0.89 -24.25 -24.50
N GLY A 143 0.03 -23.41 -24.03
CA GLY A 143 -0.32 -22.22 -23.27
C GLY A 143 -1.14 -21.25 -24.10
N TRP A 144 -1.96 -20.45 -23.42
CA TRP A 144 -2.70 -19.34 -24.02
C TRP A 144 -2.12 -18.02 -23.54
N GLU A 145 -2.05 -17.05 -24.44
CA GLU A 145 -1.63 -15.69 -24.07
C GLU A 145 -2.78 -14.96 -23.39
N ILE A 146 -2.47 -14.26 -22.30
CA ILE A 146 -3.40 -13.41 -21.56
C ILE A 146 -3.16 -11.96 -22.00
N THR A 147 -4.21 -11.28 -22.45
CA THR A 147 -4.15 -9.88 -22.92
C THR A 147 -4.81 -8.89 -21.95
N GLN A 148 -5.65 -9.38 -21.04
CA GLN A 148 -6.32 -8.58 -20.03
C GLN A 148 -6.71 -9.42 -18.83
N VAL A 149 -6.65 -8.83 -17.64
CA VAL A 149 -7.20 -9.41 -16.41
C VAL A 149 -8.12 -8.43 -15.73
N THR A 150 -9.21 -8.95 -15.17
CA THR A 150 -10.08 -8.26 -14.23
C THR A 150 -10.17 -9.11 -12.96
N ALA A 151 -10.12 -8.46 -11.81
CA ALA A 151 -10.38 -9.08 -10.51
C ALA A 151 -11.46 -8.27 -9.79
N ASN A 152 -12.53 -8.93 -9.39
CA ASN A 152 -13.57 -8.33 -8.56
C ASN A 152 -13.55 -9.06 -7.22
N VAL A 153 -13.42 -8.33 -6.12
CA VAL A 153 -13.64 -8.84 -4.77
C VAL A 153 -14.91 -8.19 -4.25
N ASP A 154 -15.83 -8.97 -3.71
CA ASP A 154 -17.05 -8.42 -3.11
C ASP A 154 -16.89 -8.14 -1.60
N ASP A 155 -18.00 -7.80 -0.95
CA ASP A 155 -18.08 -7.57 0.48
C ASP A 155 -18.16 -8.88 1.31
N GLY A 156 -18.32 -10.02 0.65
CA GLY A 156 -18.26 -11.34 1.25
C GLY A 156 -16.88 -11.98 1.18
N ASP A 157 -15.84 -11.23 0.78
CA ASP A 157 -14.49 -11.73 0.49
C ASP A 157 -14.44 -12.75 -0.67
N GLN A 158 -15.51 -12.87 -1.46
CA GLN A 158 -15.52 -13.69 -2.67
C GLN A 158 -14.83 -12.97 -3.81
N VAL A 159 -14.02 -13.71 -4.56
CA VAL A 159 -13.21 -13.18 -5.65
C VAL A 159 -13.63 -13.82 -6.96
N GLU A 160 -13.87 -13.00 -7.98
CA GLU A 160 -13.98 -13.44 -9.37
C GLU A 160 -12.81 -12.87 -10.18
N LEU A 161 -12.03 -13.76 -10.79
CA LEU A 161 -10.96 -13.44 -11.73
C LEU A 161 -11.39 -13.78 -13.14
N ALA A 162 -11.19 -12.87 -14.07
CA ALA A 162 -11.42 -13.08 -15.49
C ALA A 162 -10.16 -12.76 -16.29
N PHE A 163 -9.64 -13.77 -16.99
CA PHE A 163 -8.48 -13.67 -17.89
C PHE A 163 -8.98 -13.69 -19.33
N ARG A 164 -8.78 -12.59 -20.06
CA ARG A 164 -9.04 -12.52 -21.51
C ARG A 164 -7.82 -13.03 -22.25
N LEU A 165 -8.05 -13.97 -23.14
CA LEU A 165 -7.01 -14.55 -23.98
C LEU A 165 -6.83 -13.75 -25.28
N ASP A 166 -5.75 -14.01 -26.00
CA ASP A 166 -5.47 -13.47 -27.35
C ASP A 166 -6.57 -13.77 -28.38
N ASP A 167 -7.19 -14.94 -28.28
CA ASP A 167 -8.34 -15.35 -29.10
C ASP A 167 -9.69 -14.81 -28.59
N ASN A 168 -9.66 -13.88 -27.63
CA ASN A 168 -10.82 -13.22 -27.03
C ASN A 168 -11.73 -14.14 -26.19
N ARG A 169 -11.35 -15.40 -25.93
CA ARG A 169 -12.00 -16.23 -24.91
C ARG A 169 -11.70 -15.71 -23.51
N LEU A 170 -12.56 -16.07 -22.56
CA LEU A 170 -12.39 -15.75 -21.15
C LEU A 170 -12.23 -17.03 -20.34
N ILE A 171 -11.18 -17.09 -19.54
CA ILE A 171 -11.06 -18.05 -18.43
C ILE A 171 -11.52 -17.33 -17.17
N ARG A 172 -12.44 -17.94 -16.42
CA ARG A 172 -12.90 -17.41 -15.14
C ARG A 172 -12.47 -18.33 -14.02
N LEU A 173 -11.90 -17.76 -12.96
CA LEU A 173 -11.64 -18.46 -11.71
C LEU A 173 -12.38 -17.72 -10.61
N SER A 174 -12.86 -18.46 -9.62
CA SER A 174 -13.44 -17.88 -8.42
C SER A 174 -13.00 -18.61 -7.17
N GLY A 175 -13.09 -17.93 -6.04
CA GLY A 175 -12.75 -18.48 -4.73
C GLY A 175 -12.76 -17.41 -3.65
N ASP A 176 -12.05 -17.68 -2.57
CA ASP A 176 -12.06 -16.84 -1.37
C ASP A 176 -10.78 -16.02 -1.24
N LEU A 177 -10.93 -14.79 -0.76
CA LEU A 177 -9.82 -13.95 -0.38
C LEU A 177 -9.22 -14.43 0.96
N ASP A 178 -8.09 -15.11 0.90
CA ASP A 178 -7.32 -15.52 2.09
C ASP A 178 -6.67 -14.29 2.76
N ARG A 179 -6.01 -13.46 1.96
CA ARG A 179 -5.28 -12.28 2.46
C ARG A 179 -5.42 -11.09 1.53
N ARG A 180 -5.65 -9.91 2.12
CA ARG A 180 -5.59 -8.60 1.46
C ARG A 180 -4.66 -7.69 2.27
N ASP A 181 -3.67 -7.11 1.61
CA ASP A 181 -2.89 -5.98 2.15
C ASP A 181 -3.06 -4.73 1.27
N ALA A 182 -2.19 -3.73 1.36
CA ALA A 182 -2.32 -2.52 0.56
C ALA A 182 -2.01 -2.67 -0.94
N TYR A 183 -1.41 -3.80 -1.35
CA TYR A 183 -0.93 -4.09 -2.71
C TYR A 183 -1.02 -5.55 -3.13
N THR A 184 -1.33 -6.46 -2.22
CA THR A 184 -1.43 -7.88 -2.53
C THR A 184 -2.80 -8.41 -2.17
N LEU A 185 -3.37 -9.17 -3.09
CA LEU A 185 -4.45 -10.09 -2.83
C LEU A 185 -3.87 -11.50 -2.93
N VAL A 186 -4.18 -12.35 -1.97
CA VAL A 186 -3.94 -13.79 -2.02
C VAL A 186 -5.29 -14.45 -2.01
N ILE A 187 -5.53 -15.26 -3.04
CA ILE A 187 -6.83 -15.83 -3.34
C ILE A 187 -6.69 -17.33 -3.36
N ASP A 188 -7.50 -18.02 -2.56
CA ASP A 188 -7.66 -19.46 -2.64
C ASP A 188 -8.71 -19.76 -3.70
N VAL A 189 -8.29 -20.37 -4.81
CA VAL A 189 -9.17 -20.71 -5.94
C VAL A 189 -9.97 -21.94 -5.58
N GLU A 190 -11.27 -21.91 -5.87
CA GLU A 190 -12.18 -23.02 -5.61
C GLU A 190 -12.92 -23.51 -6.86
N ASN A 191 -13.12 -22.65 -7.86
CA ASN A 191 -13.94 -22.99 -9.03
C ASN A 191 -13.44 -22.30 -10.30
N SER A 192 -13.81 -22.88 -11.45
CA SER A 192 -13.58 -22.31 -12.78
C SER A 192 -14.81 -22.49 -13.67
N GLY A 193 -15.82 -21.64 -13.48
CA GLY A 193 -17.12 -21.81 -14.13
C GLY A 193 -17.79 -23.13 -13.71
N ASN A 194 -17.77 -24.14 -14.57
CA ASN A 194 -18.33 -25.48 -14.30
C ASN A 194 -17.26 -26.55 -14.02
N ALA A 195 -15.98 -26.17 -13.97
CA ALA A 195 -14.86 -27.07 -13.74
C ALA A 195 -14.37 -26.98 -12.29
N ASP A 196 -13.89 -28.11 -11.77
CA ASP A 196 -13.25 -28.17 -10.45
C ASP A 196 -11.91 -27.44 -10.54
N ALA A 197 -11.71 -26.42 -9.71
CA ALA A 197 -10.46 -25.70 -9.62
C ALA A 197 -9.94 -25.66 -8.18
N SER A 198 -8.64 -25.65 -8.02
CA SER A 198 -8.00 -25.45 -6.71
C SER A 198 -6.64 -24.80 -6.92
N GLY A 199 -6.17 -24.01 -5.95
CA GLY A 199 -4.84 -23.39 -6.04
C GLY A 199 -4.79 -22.05 -5.33
N THR A 200 -3.68 -21.34 -5.50
CA THR A 200 -3.49 -20.01 -4.93
C THR A 200 -3.10 -19.04 -6.01
N ILE A 201 -3.68 -17.84 -5.97
CA ILE A 201 -3.35 -16.73 -6.87
C ILE A 201 -2.95 -15.51 -6.06
N ASP A 202 -1.76 -15.00 -6.34
CA ASP A 202 -1.23 -13.76 -5.82
C ASP A 202 -1.41 -12.65 -6.87
N ILE A 203 -2.06 -11.55 -6.48
CA ILE A 203 -2.22 -10.35 -7.29
C ILE A 203 -1.46 -9.22 -6.65
N GLU A 204 -0.41 -8.73 -7.30
CA GLU A 204 0.19 -7.45 -6.97
C GLU A 204 -0.54 -6.34 -7.71
N TYR A 205 -1.09 -5.36 -6.97
CA TYR A 205 -1.80 -4.22 -7.52
C TYR A 205 -1.21 -2.89 -7.04
N GLY A 206 -1.42 -1.84 -7.83
CA GLY A 206 -0.85 -0.51 -7.65
C GLY A 206 -1.90 0.56 -7.40
N LEU A 207 -1.49 1.81 -7.63
CA LEU A 207 -2.38 2.97 -7.51
C LEU A 207 -3.55 2.86 -8.49
N ASN A 208 -4.69 3.45 -8.11
CA ASN A 208 -5.91 3.44 -8.93
C ASN A 208 -6.40 2.03 -9.32
N ASN A 209 -6.17 1.04 -8.45
CA ASN A 209 -6.61 -0.35 -8.65
C ASN A 209 -6.08 -0.96 -9.96
N SER A 210 -4.88 -0.56 -10.41
CA SER A 210 -4.19 -1.21 -11.51
C SER A 210 -3.58 -2.53 -11.05
N ILE A 211 -3.61 -3.55 -11.89
CA ILE A 211 -2.89 -4.80 -11.61
C ILE A 211 -1.46 -4.58 -12.10
N ASN A 212 -0.46 -4.80 -11.26
CA ASN A 212 0.92 -4.78 -11.70
C ASN A 212 1.31 -6.17 -12.22
N ARG A 213 0.86 -7.20 -11.52
CA ARG A 213 1.30 -8.57 -11.76
C ARG A 213 0.36 -9.58 -11.12
N ILE A 214 0.26 -10.75 -11.73
CA ILE A 214 -0.42 -11.90 -11.17
C ILE A 214 0.47 -13.12 -11.33
N TYR A 215 0.55 -13.91 -10.27
CA TYR A 215 1.10 -15.26 -10.31
C TYR A 215 0.10 -16.21 -9.67
N GLY A 216 0.04 -17.42 -10.19
CA GLY A 216 -0.73 -18.45 -9.53
C GLY A 216 -0.50 -19.82 -10.12
N ASP A 217 -0.78 -20.82 -9.33
CA ASP A 217 -0.69 -22.20 -9.70
C ASP A 217 -1.76 -23.00 -8.98
N GLY A 218 -2.11 -24.15 -9.55
CA GLY A 218 -3.22 -24.93 -9.06
C GLY A 218 -3.54 -26.14 -9.91
N ARG A 219 -4.76 -26.65 -9.76
CA ARG A 219 -5.32 -27.73 -10.56
C ARG A 219 -6.67 -27.31 -11.15
N LEU A 220 -6.89 -27.66 -12.40
CA LEU A 220 -8.15 -27.51 -13.12
C LEU A 220 -8.54 -28.87 -13.67
N ASP A 221 -9.68 -29.43 -13.27
CA ASP A 221 -10.10 -30.81 -13.56
C ASP A 221 -9.00 -31.84 -13.22
N GLY A 222 -8.31 -31.59 -12.10
CA GLY A 222 -7.18 -32.41 -11.67
C GLY A 222 -5.90 -32.25 -12.51
N GLN A 223 -5.84 -31.36 -13.50
CA GLN A 223 -4.63 -31.07 -14.28
C GLN A 223 -3.91 -29.83 -13.72
N PRO A 224 -2.58 -29.86 -13.50
CA PRO A 224 -1.85 -28.69 -13.03
C PRO A 224 -2.00 -27.52 -14.01
N PHE A 225 -2.27 -26.33 -13.49
CA PHE A 225 -2.21 -25.08 -14.26
C PHE A 225 -1.25 -24.09 -13.63
N SER A 226 -0.76 -23.16 -14.43
CA SER A 226 0.00 -22.00 -13.98
C SER A 226 -0.43 -20.73 -14.72
N ILE A 227 -0.32 -19.61 -14.02
CA ILE A 227 -0.68 -18.28 -14.50
C ILE A 227 0.51 -17.36 -14.22
N SER A 228 0.87 -16.58 -15.23
CA SER A 228 1.69 -15.40 -15.05
C SER A 228 1.11 -14.28 -15.87
N PHE A 229 1.02 -13.08 -15.30
CA PHE A 229 0.58 -11.89 -16.00
C PHE A 229 1.36 -10.69 -15.48
N ASN A 230 1.73 -9.80 -16.39
CA ASN A 230 2.29 -8.49 -16.07
C ASN A 230 1.37 -7.45 -16.69
N GLY A 231 0.85 -6.56 -15.85
CA GLY A 231 0.04 -5.44 -16.30
C GLY A 231 0.87 -4.50 -17.15
N GLU A 232 0.30 -4.04 -18.27
CA GLU A 232 0.77 -2.83 -18.93
C GLU A 232 0.71 -1.71 -17.89
N SER A 233 1.86 -1.17 -17.54
CA SER A 233 1.86 0.09 -16.81
C SER A 233 0.96 1.05 -17.58
N ARG A 234 -0.04 1.66 -16.91
CA ARG A 234 -0.85 2.73 -17.54
C ARG A 234 0.01 3.94 -17.94
N MET A 235 1.31 3.91 -17.64
CA MET A 235 2.36 4.54 -18.44
C MET A 235 2.61 3.69 -19.70
N GLY A 236 1.73 3.86 -20.69
CA GLY A 236 1.62 2.96 -21.84
C GLY A 236 2.91 2.77 -22.63
N SER A 237 3.06 1.55 -23.14
CA SER A 237 3.98 1.17 -24.23
C SER A 237 5.48 1.33 -23.95
N SER A 238 6.17 0.19 -23.89
CA SER A 238 7.63 0.03 -23.92
C SER A 238 8.35 0.42 -22.61
N ASN A 239 9.07 -0.53 -22.01
CA ASN A 239 10.18 -0.26 -21.08
C ASN A 239 11.38 0.42 -21.79
N ASN A 240 11.08 1.33 -22.72
CA ASN A 240 12.01 2.18 -23.40
C ASN A 240 11.41 3.60 -23.33
N PRO A 241 11.74 4.42 -22.31
CA PRO A 241 11.30 5.83 -22.18
C PRO A 241 11.66 6.71 -23.40
N THR A 242 12.37 6.09 -24.33
CA THR A 242 12.78 6.53 -25.65
C THR A 242 11.65 6.70 -26.64
N GLN A 243 10.49 6.03 -26.50
CA GLN A 243 9.40 6.10 -27.48
C GLN A 243 8.31 7.12 -27.16
N GLU A 244 8.03 7.41 -25.88
CA GLU A 244 6.97 8.35 -25.48
C GLU A 244 7.18 9.75 -26.06
N PHE A 245 8.44 10.18 -26.19
CA PHE A 245 8.78 11.54 -26.60
C PHE A 245 9.12 11.67 -28.09
N VAL A 246 9.28 10.58 -28.85
CA VAL A 246 9.69 10.66 -30.27
C VAL A 246 8.65 11.39 -31.08
N GLY A 247 9.11 12.33 -31.91
CA GLY A 247 8.27 13.17 -32.74
C GLY A 247 7.67 14.38 -32.04
N GLN A 248 7.79 14.49 -30.70
CA GLN A 248 7.35 15.68 -29.96
C GLN A 248 8.38 16.81 -30.03
N ASP A 249 7.92 18.07 -29.86
CA ASP A 249 8.82 19.22 -29.75
C ASP A 249 9.65 19.15 -28.45
N ILE A 250 10.97 19.29 -28.59
CA ILE A 250 11.93 19.19 -27.48
C ILE A 250 11.61 20.15 -26.31
N ASN A 251 11.06 21.34 -26.56
CA ASN A 251 10.75 22.27 -25.46
C ASN A 251 9.56 21.79 -24.63
N ALA A 252 8.56 21.18 -25.27
CA ALA A 252 7.42 20.61 -24.57
C ALA A 252 7.87 19.44 -23.69
N VAL A 253 8.72 18.58 -24.24
CA VAL A 253 9.31 17.44 -23.51
C VAL A 253 10.15 17.91 -22.33
N VAL A 254 11.08 18.85 -22.53
CA VAL A 254 11.93 19.38 -21.45
C VAL A 254 11.10 20.08 -20.37
N ARG A 255 10.03 20.80 -20.74
CA ARG A 255 9.14 21.43 -19.77
C ARG A 255 8.39 20.40 -18.93
N SER A 256 7.88 19.34 -19.57
CA SER A 256 7.24 18.21 -18.90
C SER A 256 8.20 17.56 -17.90
N LEU A 257 9.42 17.24 -18.33
CA LEU A 257 10.44 16.62 -17.47
C LEU A 257 10.86 17.53 -16.32
N ARG A 258 11.00 18.85 -16.54
CA ARG A 258 11.28 19.81 -15.46
C ARG A 258 10.17 19.82 -14.40
N SER A 259 8.90 19.66 -14.81
CA SER A 259 7.79 19.56 -13.85
C SER A 259 7.84 18.29 -13.00
N GLN A 260 8.52 17.24 -13.48
CA GLN A 260 8.77 15.97 -12.79
C GLN A 260 10.10 15.96 -12.00
N GLY A 261 10.76 17.12 -11.87
CA GLY A 261 11.98 17.28 -11.07
C GLY A 261 13.29 16.98 -11.82
N TRP A 262 13.26 16.78 -13.13
CA TRP A 262 14.47 16.65 -13.94
C TRP A 262 15.13 18.02 -14.15
N ARG A 263 16.45 18.09 -13.99
CA ARG A 263 17.22 19.32 -14.22
C ARG A 263 18.02 19.18 -15.50
N VAL A 264 17.99 20.21 -16.35
CA VAL A 264 18.84 20.23 -17.54
C VAL A 264 20.27 20.46 -17.09
N VAL A 265 21.16 19.54 -17.44
CA VAL A 265 22.59 19.60 -17.09
C VAL A 265 23.45 20.04 -18.26
N GLU A 266 23.06 19.68 -19.49
CA GLU A 266 23.80 19.99 -20.70
C GLU A 266 22.84 20.21 -21.86
N THR A 267 23.20 21.10 -22.78
CA THR A 267 22.41 21.37 -23.98
C THR A 267 23.35 21.62 -25.14
N ASP A 268 23.34 20.69 -26.10
CA ASP A 268 24.11 20.73 -27.32
C ASP A 268 23.17 20.83 -28.54
N PRO A 269 23.69 21.23 -29.72
CA PRO A 269 22.93 21.14 -30.96
C PRO A 269 22.45 19.70 -31.22
N GLY A 270 21.15 19.48 -31.03
CA GLY A 270 20.51 18.19 -31.24
C GLY A 270 20.55 17.23 -30.07
N VAL A 271 21.08 17.64 -28.90
CA VAL A 271 21.03 16.83 -27.67
C VAL A 271 20.68 17.70 -26.45
N VAL A 272 19.77 17.22 -25.60
CA VAL A 272 19.56 17.78 -24.26
C VAL A 272 19.80 16.69 -23.24
N LYS A 273 20.66 16.96 -22.25
CA LYS A 273 20.88 16.04 -21.14
C LYS A 273 20.20 16.56 -19.89
N LEU A 274 19.52 15.67 -19.18
CA LEU A 274 18.85 15.96 -17.92
C LEU A 274 19.28 14.98 -16.84
N ASP A 275 19.32 15.42 -15.59
CA ASP A 275 19.57 14.58 -14.43
C ASP A 275 18.43 14.63 -13.41
N ARG A 276 18.37 13.58 -12.59
CA ARG A 276 17.51 13.48 -11.40
C ARG A 276 18.16 12.53 -10.38
N GLY A 277 19.07 13.06 -9.58
CA GLY A 277 19.83 12.26 -8.61
C GLY A 277 20.90 11.42 -9.29
N ARG A 278 20.80 10.08 -9.21
CA ARG A 278 21.72 9.14 -9.87
C ARG A 278 21.30 8.74 -11.29
N LEU A 279 20.17 9.26 -11.76
CA LEU A 279 19.61 8.96 -13.08
C LEU A 279 19.83 10.14 -14.01
N GLY A 280 20.23 9.86 -15.25
CA GLY A 280 20.37 10.83 -16.32
C GLY A 280 19.57 10.41 -17.55
N ILE A 281 19.24 11.39 -18.38
CA ILE A 281 18.53 11.20 -19.64
C ILE A 281 19.23 12.03 -20.71
N ASP A 282 19.52 11.41 -21.85
CA ASP A 282 19.93 12.07 -23.09
C ASP A 282 18.73 12.10 -24.06
N ILE A 283 18.36 13.29 -24.54
CA ILE A 283 17.32 13.46 -25.55
C ILE A 283 17.97 13.94 -26.84
N ASN A 284 18.00 13.08 -27.87
CA ASN A 284 18.41 13.48 -29.21
C ASN A 284 17.21 14.07 -29.96
N PHE A 285 17.41 15.21 -30.61
CA PHE A 285 16.38 15.90 -31.39
C PHE A 285 16.95 16.45 -32.70
N ASP A 286 16.08 16.72 -33.66
CA ASP A 286 16.47 17.41 -34.89
C ASP A 286 16.64 18.92 -34.61
N PRO A 287 17.83 19.52 -34.81
CA PRO A 287 18.04 20.94 -34.52
C PRO A 287 17.16 21.88 -35.37
N ARG A 288 16.71 21.44 -36.55
CA ARG A 288 15.90 22.23 -37.48
C ARG A 288 14.42 22.16 -37.15
N THR A 289 13.90 20.95 -36.93
CA THR A 289 12.46 20.73 -36.67
C THR A 289 12.11 20.73 -35.20
N ARG A 290 13.10 20.68 -34.31
CA ARG A 290 12.96 20.57 -32.85
C ARG A 290 12.29 19.28 -32.38
N ASN A 291 11.98 18.36 -33.29
CA ASN A 291 11.35 17.09 -32.95
C ASN A 291 12.37 16.11 -32.35
N VAL A 292 11.99 15.49 -31.24
CA VAL A 292 12.77 14.44 -30.60
C VAL A 292 12.87 13.23 -31.53
N ARG A 293 14.09 12.71 -31.68
CA ARG A 293 14.40 11.52 -32.49
C ARG A 293 14.58 10.29 -31.62
N SER A 294 15.17 10.45 -30.44
CA SER A 294 15.30 9.38 -29.45
C SER A 294 15.54 9.97 -28.07
N VAL A 295 15.16 9.23 -27.04
CA VAL A 295 15.61 9.46 -25.67
C VAL A 295 16.49 8.29 -25.26
N ARG A 296 17.33 8.43 -24.23
CA ARG A 296 18.11 7.34 -23.65
C ARG A 296 18.32 7.63 -22.17
N THR A 297 18.07 6.65 -21.30
CA THR A 297 18.47 6.74 -19.89
C THR A 297 19.95 6.39 -19.74
N ILE A 298 20.67 7.16 -18.94
CA ILE A 298 22.07 6.94 -18.59
C ILE A 298 22.21 6.92 -17.06
N ASP A 299 23.06 6.05 -16.54
CA ASP A 299 23.44 6.11 -15.13
C ASP A 299 24.45 7.24 -14.94
N VAL A 300 24.16 8.15 -14.01
CA VAL A 300 25.09 9.24 -13.65
C VAL A 300 25.98 8.71 -12.53
N ILE A 301 27.24 8.43 -12.89
CA ILE A 301 28.29 7.97 -11.97
C ILE A 301 28.67 9.08 -11.00
#